data_AF-A0A939R1U7-F1
#
_entry.id   AF-A0A939R1U7-F1
#
_cell.length_a   1.000
_cell.length_b   1.000
_cell.length_c   1.000
_cell.angle_alpha   90.00
_cell.angle_beta   90.00
_cell.angle_gamma   90.00
#
_symmetry.space_group_name_H-M   'P 1'
#
loop_
_entity.id
_entity.type
_entity.pdbx_description
1 polymer ?
#
loop_
_entity_poly.entity_id
_entity_poly.type
_entity_poly.pdbx_seq_one_letter_code
_entity_poly.pdbx_strand_id
1 'polypeptide(L)'
;MTRIRSYLLVTTSLSLLPVMAAAQSVVATGSVTPSSPTSWTSSTSINVGYSTAGSLTISDGGRVVNGAGLVGVVGGTGQVTVTGDGSRWESNGYLYIGANGTGIVTIANGGFMSSAGAVLGRSSSGSGSVTVTGEGSTWVNSSGLTVGLVKNGWLIVSGGGTVSNTYGVIGDGSQASGSVDVTGEGSLWSSSTNLSVGREGQALLRVGDGGTVTVGAQLGDGSHGGTATVADRSGSNGTVSIGAAEGDAAVAAGRLDAARLVFGAGTGTLVFNHTDDDYDFQAAISGNGTIRHLAGTTTLLGDSSAFSGTTAVTGGGLMLADGALLGGAIDVSGGGLLGGTGTFGTAGRTVTIGSGGTLAPGFSPGT
;
A
#
# COMPACT_ATOMS: atom_id res chain seq x y z
N MET A 1 -13.85 81.14 20.60
CA MET A 1 -14.75 80.39 19.69
C MET A 1 -14.09 79.06 19.36
N THR A 2 -14.61 78.00 19.95
CA THR A 2 -14.07 76.63 19.98
C THR A 2 -14.32 75.94 18.64
N ARG A 3 -13.28 75.45 17.95
CA ARG A 3 -13.43 74.62 16.74
C ARG A 3 -13.31 73.14 17.12
N ILE A 4 -14.42 72.42 16.97
CA ILE A 4 -14.55 70.98 17.19
C ILE A 4 -13.95 70.25 15.97
N ARG A 5 -13.11 69.24 16.23
CA ARG A 5 -12.58 68.29 15.24
C ARG A 5 -13.63 67.20 14.98
N SER A 6 -14.02 67.01 13.73
CA SER A 6 -14.84 65.87 13.30
C SER A 6 -13.92 64.77 12.77
N TYR A 7 -13.82 63.66 13.49
CA TYR A 7 -13.18 62.43 13.01
C TYR A 7 -14.22 61.61 12.24
N LEU A 8 -13.94 61.34 10.96
CA LEU A 8 -14.74 60.45 10.12
C LEU A 8 -14.39 59.00 10.51
N LEU A 9 -15.29 58.33 11.24
CA LEU A 9 -15.22 56.88 11.45
C LEU A 9 -15.61 56.20 10.14
N VAL A 10 -14.64 55.60 9.44
CA VAL A 10 -14.91 54.68 8.35
C VAL A 10 -15.13 53.31 8.97
N THR A 11 -16.39 52.92 9.15
CA THR A 11 -16.76 51.55 9.52
C THR A 11 -16.79 50.69 8.26
N THR A 12 -15.73 49.92 8.01
CA THR A 12 -15.77 48.83 7.03
C THR A 12 -16.66 47.72 7.56
N SER A 13 -17.89 47.63 7.07
CA SER A 13 -18.76 46.48 7.29
C SER A 13 -18.22 45.30 6.48
N LEU A 14 -17.52 44.38 7.16
CA LEU A 14 -17.15 43.08 6.59
C LEU A 14 -18.43 42.26 6.45
N SER A 15 -19.01 42.20 5.25
CA SER A 15 -20.12 41.30 4.96
C SER A 15 -19.59 39.87 4.97
N LEU A 16 -19.82 39.12 6.05
CA LEU A 16 -19.77 37.66 5.98
C LEU A 16 -20.80 37.24 4.92
N LEU A 17 -20.33 36.80 3.76
CA LEU A 17 -21.17 36.01 2.87
C LEU A 17 -21.62 34.78 3.66
N PRO A 18 -22.91 34.43 3.66
CA PRO A 18 -23.33 33.17 4.23
C PRO A 18 -22.58 32.07 3.47
N VAL A 19 -21.75 31.30 4.18
CA VAL A 19 -21.29 30.02 3.67
C VAL A 19 -22.57 29.21 3.50
N MET A 20 -23.04 29.07 2.26
CA MET A 20 -24.14 28.15 1.97
C MET A 20 -23.70 26.80 2.52
N ALA A 21 -24.46 26.24 3.45
CA ALA A 21 -24.31 24.85 3.83
C ALA A 21 -24.41 24.03 2.54
N ALA A 22 -23.31 23.42 2.09
CA ALA A 22 -23.36 22.48 0.99
C ALA A 22 -24.36 21.38 1.40
N ALA A 23 -25.36 21.13 0.57
CA ALA A 23 -26.33 20.09 0.85
C ALA A 23 -25.62 18.74 0.80
N GLN A 24 -25.69 17.97 1.89
CA GLN A 24 -25.19 16.59 1.92
C GLN A 24 -25.73 15.82 0.72
N SER A 25 -24.84 15.31 -0.12
CA SER A 25 -25.21 14.77 -1.43
C SER A 25 -24.89 13.28 -1.51
N VAL A 26 -25.93 12.51 -1.78
CA VAL A 26 -25.84 11.07 -2.03
C VAL A 26 -26.62 10.78 -3.30
N VAL A 27 -25.90 10.51 -4.38
CA VAL A 27 -26.48 10.35 -5.72
C VAL A 27 -26.25 8.94 -6.20
N ALA A 28 -27.34 8.19 -6.34
CA ALA A 28 -27.36 6.86 -6.93
C ALA A 28 -27.93 6.92 -8.35
N THR A 29 -27.24 6.35 -9.32
CA THR A 29 -27.72 6.25 -10.72
C THR A 29 -27.53 4.83 -11.26
N GLY A 30 -28.40 4.42 -12.19
CA GLY A 30 -28.40 3.07 -12.73
C GLY A 30 -28.78 1.99 -11.71
N SER A 31 -28.12 0.85 -11.77
CA SER A 31 -28.39 -0.32 -10.93
C SER A 31 -27.80 -0.14 -9.52
N VAL A 32 -28.55 0.48 -8.61
CA VAL A 32 -28.21 0.57 -7.18
C VAL A 32 -29.39 0.05 -6.37
N THR A 33 -29.14 -0.95 -5.51
CA THR A 33 -30.18 -1.58 -4.69
C THR A 33 -29.78 -1.67 -3.22
N PRO A 34 -30.64 -1.24 -2.29
CA PRO A 34 -31.87 -0.48 -2.51
C PRO A 34 -31.62 0.88 -3.21
N SER A 35 -32.59 1.34 -4.00
CA SER A 35 -32.44 2.56 -4.81
C SER A 35 -32.59 3.87 -4.02
N SER A 36 -33.14 3.80 -2.80
CA SER A 36 -33.36 4.99 -1.95
C SER A 36 -32.34 5.05 -0.81
N PRO A 37 -31.59 6.17 -0.64
CA PRO A 37 -30.67 6.36 0.47
C PRO A 37 -31.31 6.21 1.86
N THR A 38 -32.60 6.49 2.00
CA THR A 38 -33.34 6.35 3.28
C THR A 38 -33.46 4.91 3.78
N SER A 39 -33.23 3.93 2.91
CA SER A 39 -33.27 2.50 3.26
C SER A 39 -31.90 1.92 3.62
N TRP A 40 -30.85 2.73 3.53
CA TRP A 40 -29.48 2.33 3.82
C TRP A 40 -29.23 2.48 5.32
N THR A 41 -29.30 1.33 5.99
CA THR A 41 -29.10 1.22 7.43
C THR A 41 -28.02 0.19 7.72
N SER A 42 -27.53 0.13 8.95
CA SER A 42 -26.50 -0.82 9.38
C SER A 42 -26.87 -2.30 9.21
N SER A 43 -28.14 -2.63 8.94
CA SER A 43 -28.60 -4.00 8.65
C SER A 43 -28.86 -4.25 7.16
N THR A 44 -28.81 -3.22 6.31
CA THR A 44 -29.20 -3.31 4.90
C THR A 44 -27.97 -3.56 4.01
N SER A 45 -28.01 -4.57 3.15
CA SER A 45 -26.98 -4.74 2.12
C SER A 45 -27.20 -3.78 0.95
N ILE A 46 -26.14 -3.08 0.52
CA ILE A 46 -26.17 -2.25 -0.69
C ILE A 46 -25.44 -2.96 -1.81
N ASN A 47 -26.03 -2.97 -3.00
CA ASN A 47 -25.39 -3.40 -4.24
C ASN A 47 -25.30 -2.20 -5.19
N VAL A 48 -24.12 -1.98 -5.76
CA VAL A 48 -23.87 -1.01 -6.82
C VAL A 48 -23.41 -1.79 -8.05
N GLY A 49 -24.20 -1.73 -9.12
CA GLY A 49 -23.95 -2.44 -10.38
C GLY A 49 -24.32 -3.92 -10.36
N TYR A 50 -25.59 -4.25 -10.17
CA TYR A 50 -26.09 -5.63 -10.31
C TYR A 50 -26.52 -5.91 -11.75
N SER A 51 -25.83 -6.85 -12.43
CA SER A 51 -26.03 -7.28 -13.83
C SER A 51 -25.94 -6.20 -14.92
N THR A 52 -25.97 -4.94 -14.54
CA THR A 52 -25.88 -3.75 -15.38
C THR A 52 -25.05 -2.69 -14.64
N ALA A 53 -24.77 -1.56 -15.27
CA ALA A 53 -24.00 -0.49 -14.65
C ALA A 53 -24.79 0.22 -13.54
N GLY A 54 -24.11 0.52 -12.43
CA GLY A 54 -24.63 1.36 -11.35
C GLY A 54 -23.53 2.25 -10.78
N SER A 55 -23.91 3.43 -10.32
CA SER A 55 -22.99 4.40 -9.73
C SER A 55 -23.56 5.01 -8.46
N LEU A 56 -22.69 5.20 -7.46
CA LEU A 56 -22.99 5.87 -6.21
C LEU A 56 -21.93 6.95 -5.96
N THR A 57 -22.36 8.20 -5.84
CA THR A 57 -21.50 9.33 -5.42
C THR A 57 -21.95 9.83 -4.07
N ILE A 58 -21.00 9.97 -3.15
CA ILE A 58 -21.18 10.50 -1.79
C ILE A 58 -20.29 11.74 -1.71
N SER A 59 -20.89 12.92 -1.69
CA SER A 59 -20.20 14.21 -1.68
C SER A 59 -20.79 15.20 -0.70
N ASP A 60 -20.11 16.32 -0.50
CA ASP A 60 -20.62 17.49 0.24
C ASP A 60 -21.07 17.17 1.67
N GLY A 61 -20.37 16.25 2.35
CA GLY A 61 -20.73 15.78 3.69
C GLY A 61 -21.81 14.69 3.72
N GLY A 62 -22.13 14.11 2.56
CA GLY A 62 -23.05 12.98 2.41
C GLY A 62 -22.63 11.77 3.24
N ARG A 63 -23.60 11.00 3.73
CA ARG A 63 -23.35 9.81 4.55
C ARG A 63 -24.15 8.62 4.08
N VAL A 64 -23.47 7.50 3.90
CA VAL A 64 -24.06 6.19 3.59
C VAL A 64 -23.68 5.20 4.68
N VAL A 65 -24.67 4.48 5.21
CA VAL A 65 -24.46 3.41 6.19
C VAL A 65 -25.10 2.13 5.66
N ASN A 66 -24.40 1.01 5.74
CA ASN A 66 -24.93 -0.28 5.30
C ASN A 66 -24.49 -1.42 6.23
N GLY A 67 -25.16 -2.56 6.08
CA GLY A 67 -24.72 -3.86 6.59
C GLY A 67 -23.55 -4.37 5.75
N ALA A 68 -23.80 -5.09 4.66
CA ALA A 68 -22.77 -5.48 3.69
C ALA A 68 -22.79 -4.58 2.44
N GLY A 69 -21.65 -4.35 1.81
CA GLY A 69 -21.57 -3.55 0.58
C GLY A 69 -20.99 -4.38 -0.55
N LEU A 70 -21.65 -4.36 -1.70
CA LEU A 70 -21.23 -5.09 -2.89
C LEU A 70 -21.13 -4.12 -4.07
N VAL A 71 -19.98 -4.08 -4.72
CA VAL A 71 -19.72 -3.21 -5.88
C VAL A 71 -19.30 -4.09 -7.05
N GLY A 72 -20.02 -4.02 -8.17
CA GLY A 72 -19.79 -4.88 -9.33
C GLY A 72 -20.24 -6.32 -9.09
N VAL A 73 -21.52 -6.58 -9.38
CA VAL A 73 -22.21 -7.83 -9.03
C VAL A 73 -22.78 -8.51 -10.27
N VAL A 74 -22.51 -9.81 -10.43
CA VAL A 74 -23.06 -10.70 -11.48
C VAL A 74 -22.94 -10.09 -12.88
N GLY A 75 -21.71 -9.88 -13.36
CA GLY A 75 -21.40 -9.28 -14.66
C GLY A 75 -21.65 -7.76 -14.74
N GLY A 76 -22.27 -7.16 -13.73
CA GLY A 76 -22.48 -5.71 -13.65
C GLY A 76 -21.19 -4.94 -13.33
N THR A 77 -21.22 -3.64 -13.64
CA THR A 77 -20.15 -2.69 -13.27
C THR A 77 -20.66 -1.74 -12.20
N GLY A 78 -20.05 -1.77 -11.02
CA GLY A 78 -20.34 -0.85 -9.94
C GLY A 78 -19.24 0.19 -9.79
N GLN A 79 -19.63 1.46 -9.65
CA GLN A 79 -18.70 2.56 -9.41
C GLN A 79 -19.14 3.33 -8.16
N VAL A 80 -18.26 3.48 -7.18
CA VAL A 80 -18.53 4.28 -5.99
C VAL A 80 -17.47 5.38 -5.84
N THR A 81 -17.90 6.60 -5.61
CA THR A 81 -17.02 7.73 -5.30
C THR A 81 -17.42 8.32 -3.96
N VAL A 82 -16.45 8.40 -3.03
CA VAL A 82 -16.60 9.10 -1.75
C VAL A 82 -15.64 10.28 -1.78
N THR A 83 -16.16 11.50 -1.83
CA THR A 83 -15.30 12.68 -2.02
C THR A 83 -15.77 13.93 -1.29
N GLY A 84 -14.83 14.79 -0.92
CA GLY A 84 -15.08 16.00 -0.16
C GLY A 84 -15.09 15.74 1.34
N ASP A 85 -14.62 16.74 2.09
CA ASP A 85 -14.53 16.68 3.55
C ASP A 85 -15.88 16.34 4.19
N GLY A 86 -15.85 15.37 5.11
CA GLY A 86 -17.02 14.93 5.83
C GLY A 86 -17.89 13.92 5.09
N SER A 87 -17.64 13.63 3.81
CA SER A 87 -18.34 12.59 3.06
C SER A 87 -17.92 11.20 3.53
N ARG A 88 -18.90 10.33 3.83
CA ARG A 88 -18.68 9.07 4.53
C ARG A 88 -19.44 7.89 3.94
N TRP A 89 -18.75 6.77 3.79
CA TRP A 89 -19.36 5.46 3.56
C TRP A 89 -18.97 4.48 4.68
N GLU A 90 -19.94 4.06 5.49
CA GLU A 90 -19.74 3.23 6.67
C GLU A 90 -20.44 1.87 6.51
N SER A 91 -19.67 0.84 6.16
CA SER A 91 -20.14 -0.54 6.05
C SER A 91 -19.90 -1.32 7.34
N ASN A 92 -20.95 -1.74 8.03
CA ASN A 92 -20.84 -2.50 9.29
C ASN A 92 -20.43 -3.97 9.10
N GLY A 93 -20.45 -4.44 7.86
CA GLY A 93 -20.05 -5.76 7.42
C GLY A 93 -19.00 -5.68 6.32
N TYR A 94 -18.83 -6.79 5.61
CA TYR A 94 -17.83 -6.90 4.55
C TYR A 94 -18.16 -6.02 3.34
N LEU A 95 -17.12 -5.40 2.78
CA LEU A 95 -17.14 -4.82 1.44
C LEU A 95 -16.58 -5.82 0.43
N TYR A 96 -17.37 -6.12 -0.60
CA TYR A 96 -16.96 -6.96 -1.72
C TYR A 96 -16.92 -6.12 -2.99
N ILE A 97 -15.71 -5.86 -3.46
CA ILE A 97 -15.45 -5.02 -4.63
C ILE A 97 -15.02 -5.94 -5.77
N GLY A 98 -15.81 -5.96 -6.85
CA GLY A 98 -15.74 -7.02 -7.85
C GLY A 98 -16.30 -8.34 -7.33
N ALA A 99 -17.52 -8.32 -6.76
CA ALA A 99 -18.12 -9.49 -6.11
C ALA A 99 -18.40 -10.65 -7.09
N ASN A 100 -18.77 -10.32 -8.34
CA ASN A 100 -18.90 -11.23 -9.50
C ASN A 100 -18.94 -10.43 -10.83
N GLY A 101 -18.36 -9.24 -10.85
CA GLY A 101 -18.33 -8.31 -11.97
C GLY A 101 -17.20 -7.30 -11.74
N THR A 102 -17.31 -6.09 -12.28
CA THR A 102 -16.29 -5.06 -12.13
C THR A 102 -16.70 -4.07 -11.05
N GLY A 103 -15.96 -4.00 -9.95
CA GLY A 103 -16.18 -3.02 -8.88
C GLY A 103 -15.05 -2.01 -8.83
N ILE A 104 -15.40 -0.72 -8.82
CA ILE A 104 -14.45 0.39 -8.75
C ILE A 104 -14.89 1.30 -7.61
N VAL A 105 -13.97 1.61 -6.70
CA VAL A 105 -14.21 2.55 -5.60
C VAL A 105 -13.11 3.59 -5.57
N THR A 106 -13.48 4.86 -5.47
CA THR A 106 -12.55 5.98 -5.30
C THR A 106 -12.89 6.74 -4.03
N ILE A 107 -11.88 6.98 -3.19
CA ILE A 107 -11.95 7.80 -1.99
C ILE A 107 -10.96 8.94 -2.20
N ALA A 108 -11.46 10.16 -2.27
CA ALA A 108 -10.64 11.31 -2.66
C ALA A 108 -11.03 12.60 -1.94
N ASN A 109 -10.12 13.58 -1.90
CA ASN A 109 -10.37 14.93 -1.38
C ASN A 109 -11.01 14.91 0.04
N GLY A 110 -10.40 14.19 0.99
CA GLY A 110 -10.89 14.13 2.37
C GLY A 110 -12.08 13.17 2.62
N GLY A 111 -12.45 12.36 1.62
CA GLY A 111 -13.50 11.35 1.77
C GLY A 111 -13.11 10.23 2.76
N PHE A 112 -14.10 9.63 3.41
CA PHE A 112 -13.90 8.57 4.41
C PHE A 112 -14.71 7.31 4.09
N MET A 113 -14.06 6.15 4.14
CA MET A 113 -14.72 4.84 4.07
C MET A 113 -14.35 3.97 5.27
N SER A 114 -15.30 3.22 5.80
CA SER A 114 -15.04 2.18 6.80
C SER A 114 -15.75 0.88 6.49
N SER A 115 -15.13 -0.23 6.89
CA SER A 115 -15.66 -1.58 6.69
C SER A 115 -15.25 -2.56 7.78
N ALA A 116 -16.09 -3.57 8.05
CA ALA A 116 -15.70 -4.63 8.97
C ALA A 116 -14.50 -5.43 8.44
N GLY A 117 -14.47 -5.68 7.14
CA GLY A 117 -13.38 -6.27 6.37
C GLY A 117 -13.66 -6.07 4.88
N ALA A 118 -12.69 -6.35 4.02
CA ALA A 118 -12.87 -6.13 2.60
C ALA A 118 -12.14 -7.14 1.71
N VAL A 119 -12.75 -7.40 0.55
CA VAL A 119 -12.20 -8.28 -0.47
C VAL A 119 -12.34 -7.61 -1.83
N LEU A 120 -11.23 -7.48 -2.54
CA LEU A 120 -11.16 -7.03 -3.92
C LEU A 120 -10.91 -8.24 -4.82
N GLY A 121 -11.74 -8.45 -5.84
CA GLY A 121 -11.59 -9.58 -6.77
C GLY A 121 -12.00 -10.91 -6.16
N ARG A 122 -13.26 -11.01 -5.70
CA ARG A 122 -13.79 -12.15 -4.93
C ARG A 122 -13.98 -13.43 -5.74
N SER A 123 -14.18 -13.37 -7.05
CA SER A 123 -14.56 -14.54 -7.86
C SER A 123 -13.79 -14.66 -9.16
N SER A 124 -13.99 -15.77 -9.87
CA SER A 124 -13.29 -16.11 -11.12
C SER A 124 -13.56 -15.14 -12.29
N SER A 125 -14.64 -14.36 -12.21
CA SER A 125 -14.97 -13.27 -13.16
C SER A 125 -15.01 -11.89 -12.49
N GLY A 126 -14.76 -11.83 -11.18
CA GLY A 126 -14.83 -10.61 -10.38
C GLY A 126 -13.50 -9.85 -10.40
N SER A 127 -13.58 -8.55 -10.58
CA SER A 127 -12.44 -7.65 -10.67
C SER A 127 -12.68 -6.43 -9.78
N GLY A 128 -11.84 -6.22 -8.78
CA GLY A 128 -12.04 -5.15 -7.78
C GLY A 128 -10.89 -4.15 -7.78
N SER A 129 -11.21 -2.87 -7.88
CA SER A 129 -10.22 -1.78 -7.80
C SER A 129 -10.64 -0.74 -6.76
N VAL A 130 -9.71 -0.34 -5.91
CA VAL A 130 -9.87 0.75 -4.95
C VAL A 130 -8.74 1.76 -5.12
N THR A 131 -9.08 3.03 -5.17
CA THR A 131 -8.12 4.14 -5.12
C THR A 131 -8.43 5.00 -3.91
N VAL A 132 -7.44 5.21 -3.05
CA VAL A 132 -7.47 6.16 -1.93
C VAL A 132 -6.42 7.22 -2.21
N THR A 133 -6.86 8.44 -2.53
CA THR A 133 -5.96 9.47 -3.05
C THR A 133 -6.24 10.87 -2.51
N GLY A 134 -5.20 11.67 -2.31
CA GLY A 134 -5.32 13.01 -1.75
C GLY A 134 -5.33 13.00 -0.22
N GLU A 135 -4.76 14.05 0.36
CA GLU A 135 -4.67 14.25 1.80
C GLU A 135 -6.04 14.12 2.49
N GLY A 136 -6.05 13.49 3.68
CA GLY A 136 -7.25 13.25 4.47
C GLY A 136 -8.15 12.12 3.97
N SER A 137 -7.99 11.67 2.73
CA SER A 137 -8.76 10.54 2.18
C SER A 137 -8.39 9.25 2.90
N THR A 138 -9.38 8.60 3.52
CA THR A 138 -9.11 7.51 4.47
C THR A 138 -10.01 6.30 4.23
N TRP A 139 -9.42 5.11 4.29
CA TRP A 139 -10.15 3.85 4.35
C TRP A 139 -9.74 2.98 5.55
N VAL A 140 -10.68 2.72 6.45
CA VAL A 140 -10.45 1.90 7.66
C VAL A 140 -11.17 0.55 7.56
N ASN A 141 -10.42 -0.54 7.62
CA ASN A 141 -10.93 -1.89 7.82
C ASN A 141 -10.69 -2.34 9.27
N SER A 142 -11.73 -2.72 10.01
CA SER A 142 -11.54 -3.21 11.39
C SER A 142 -11.01 -4.65 11.47
N SER A 143 -11.03 -5.39 10.35
CA SER A 143 -10.54 -6.77 10.22
C SER A 143 -9.58 -6.86 9.02
N GLY A 144 -9.58 -8.00 8.32
CA GLY A 144 -8.71 -8.25 7.19
C GLY A 144 -9.06 -7.47 5.93
N LEU A 145 -8.02 -7.16 5.15
CA LEU A 145 -8.11 -6.65 3.79
C LEU A 145 -7.45 -7.65 2.84
N THR A 146 -8.21 -8.17 1.88
CA THR A 146 -7.71 -9.06 0.83
C THR A 146 -7.75 -8.36 -0.53
N VAL A 147 -6.60 -8.22 -1.16
CA VAL A 147 -6.42 -7.68 -2.52
C VAL A 147 -6.13 -8.85 -3.46
N GLY A 148 -7.14 -9.28 -4.20
CA GLY A 148 -7.09 -10.46 -5.07
C GLY A 148 -7.32 -11.74 -4.26
N LEU A 149 -8.58 -12.16 -4.12
CA LEU A 149 -8.94 -13.42 -3.43
C LEU A 149 -8.95 -14.61 -4.41
N VAL A 150 -9.64 -14.49 -5.54
CA VAL A 150 -9.70 -15.56 -6.56
C VAL A 150 -9.11 -15.10 -7.89
N LYS A 151 -9.31 -13.84 -8.25
CA LYS A 151 -8.75 -13.20 -9.45
C LYS A 151 -8.13 -11.86 -9.09
N ASN A 152 -8.54 -10.80 -9.78
CA ASN A 152 -7.81 -9.55 -9.80
C ASN A 152 -8.32 -8.59 -8.73
N GLY A 153 -7.41 -8.16 -7.86
CA GLY A 153 -7.63 -7.05 -6.94
C GLY A 153 -6.54 -6.00 -7.10
N TRP A 154 -6.93 -4.73 -7.12
CA TRP A 154 -6.00 -3.60 -7.17
C TRP A 154 -6.31 -2.58 -6.08
N LEU A 155 -5.28 -2.19 -5.35
CA LEU A 155 -5.34 -1.08 -4.41
C LEU A 155 -4.28 -0.05 -4.77
N ILE A 156 -4.70 1.21 -4.91
CA ILE A 156 -3.80 2.35 -5.07
C ILE A 156 -4.00 3.26 -3.86
N VAL A 157 -2.90 3.55 -3.16
CA VAL A 157 -2.85 4.54 -2.09
C VAL A 157 -1.88 5.62 -2.51
N SER A 158 -2.37 6.84 -2.72
CA SER A 158 -1.57 7.93 -3.30
C SER A 158 -1.83 9.32 -2.76
N GLY A 159 -0.89 10.24 -2.98
CA GLY A 159 -1.04 11.68 -2.69
C GLY A 159 -1.51 12.01 -1.27
N GLY A 160 -1.00 11.31 -0.24
CA GLY A 160 -1.42 11.51 1.16
C GLY A 160 -2.62 10.69 1.62
N GLY A 161 -3.17 9.82 0.77
CA GLY A 161 -4.25 8.90 1.17
C GLY A 161 -3.80 7.85 2.20
N THR A 162 -4.73 7.40 3.05
CA THR A 162 -4.45 6.43 4.13
C THR A 162 -5.38 5.21 4.08
N VAL A 163 -4.82 4.02 4.19
CA VAL A 163 -5.54 2.75 4.36
C VAL A 163 -5.07 2.05 5.62
N SER A 164 -5.99 1.50 6.41
CA SER A 164 -5.64 0.67 7.57
C SER A 164 -6.45 -0.63 7.63
N ASN A 165 -5.84 -1.71 8.10
CA ASN A 165 -6.50 -2.99 8.38
C ASN A 165 -5.83 -3.73 9.55
N THR A 166 -6.47 -4.81 10.02
CA THR A 166 -5.87 -5.70 11.03
C THR A 166 -4.87 -6.67 10.42
N TYR A 167 -5.23 -7.37 9.34
CA TYR A 167 -4.35 -8.30 8.63
C TYR A 167 -4.47 -8.11 7.11
N GLY A 168 -3.35 -7.98 6.40
CA GLY A 168 -3.33 -7.70 4.97
C GLY A 168 -2.93 -8.93 4.16
N VAL A 169 -3.63 -9.20 3.06
CA VAL A 169 -3.26 -10.24 2.09
C VAL A 169 -3.36 -9.72 0.67
N ILE A 170 -2.33 -9.98 -0.12
CA ILE A 170 -2.31 -9.74 -1.56
C ILE A 170 -2.16 -11.10 -2.24
N GLY A 171 -3.06 -11.46 -3.17
CA GLY A 171 -3.03 -12.74 -3.88
C GLY A 171 -3.29 -13.96 -2.98
N ASP A 172 -4.49 -14.05 -2.40
CA ASP A 172 -4.85 -15.07 -1.40
C ASP A 172 -5.17 -16.46 -1.99
N GLY A 173 -5.67 -16.54 -3.22
CA GLY A 173 -6.00 -17.81 -3.88
C GLY A 173 -5.02 -18.18 -4.99
N SER A 174 -4.90 -19.47 -5.30
CA SER A 174 -3.95 -20.00 -6.31
C SER A 174 -4.07 -19.42 -7.73
N GLN A 175 -5.23 -18.84 -8.08
CA GLN A 175 -5.46 -18.17 -9.36
C GLN A 175 -5.53 -16.64 -9.24
N ALA A 176 -5.32 -16.12 -8.04
CA ALA A 176 -5.45 -14.70 -7.74
C ALA A 176 -4.25 -13.92 -8.27
N SER A 177 -4.51 -12.66 -8.63
CA SER A 177 -3.51 -11.66 -8.93
C SER A 177 -3.85 -10.41 -8.13
N GLY A 178 -3.09 -10.17 -7.07
CA GLY A 178 -3.24 -8.96 -6.27
C GLY A 178 -2.15 -7.95 -6.60
N SER A 179 -2.50 -6.67 -6.68
CA SER A 179 -1.52 -5.60 -6.85
C SER A 179 -1.84 -4.44 -5.92
N VAL A 180 -0.82 -3.95 -5.23
CA VAL A 180 -0.93 -2.78 -4.37
C VAL A 180 0.19 -1.80 -4.69
N ASP A 181 -0.18 -0.56 -4.95
CA ASP A 181 0.73 0.57 -5.12
C ASP A 181 0.52 1.56 -3.96
N VAL A 182 1.57 1.79 -3.17
CA VAL A 182 1.58 2.83 -2.13
C VAL A 182 2.65 3.85 -2.50
N THR A 183 2.22 5.01 -2.99
CA THR A 183 3.13 6.01 -3.57
C THR A 183 2.76 7.45 -3.30
N GLY A 184 3.76 8.33 -3.31
CA GLY A 184 3.58 9.74 -3.00
C GLY A 184 3.75 10.00 -1.51
N GLU A 185 4.31 11.17 -1.22
CA GLU A 185 4.56 11.62 0.13
C GLU A 185 3.28 11.59 0.98
N GLY A 186 3.41 11.12 2.22
CA GLY A 186 2.31 11.00 3.18
C GLY A 186 1.32 9.87 2.91
N SER A 187 1.44 9.13 1.79
CA SER A 187 0.59 7.97 1.55
C SER A 187 0.96 6.81 2.46
N LEU A 188 -0.07 6.21 3.09
CA LEU A 188 0.13 5.21 4.13
C LEU A 188 -0.80 4.01 3.94
N TRP A 189 -0.23 2.82 3.98
CA TRP A 189 -0.98 1.60 4.26
C TRP A 189 -0.48 0.95 5.55
N SER A 190 -1.35 0.84 6.56
CA SER A 190 -1.03 0.21 7.84
C SER A 190 -1.76 -1.12 8.03
N SER A 191 -1.02 -2.20 8.25
CA SER A 191 -1.54 -3.48 8.71
C SER A 191 -1.09 -3.69 10.16
N SER A 192 -2.02 -3.67 11.12
CA SER A 192 -1.65 -3.71 12.54
C SER A 192 -1.12 -5.07 13.02
N THR A 193 -1.21 -6.11 12.20
CA THR A 193 -0.59 -7.43 12.45
C THR A 193 0.37 -7.79 11.30
N ASN A 194 0.19 -8.93 10.65
CA ASN A 194 1.06 -9.36 9.56
C ASN A 194 0.53 -8.90 8.20
N LEU A 195 1.40 -9.00 7.19
CA LEU A 195 1.10 -8.77 5.79
C LEU A 195 1.59 -9.97 4.99
N SER A 196 0.77 -10.51 4.09
CA SER A 196 1.18 -11.53 3.13
C SER A 196 1.12 -10.99 1.71
N VAL A 197 2.25 -11.05 1.00
CA VAL A 197 2.39 -10.67 -0.42
C VAL A 197 2.59 -11.94 -1.23
N GLY A 198 1.51 -12.44 -1.80
CA GLY A 198 1.47 -13.68 -2.56
C GLY A 198 1.30 -14.84 -1.60
N ARG A 199 0.07 -15.05 -1.10
CA ARG A 199 -0.17 -16.14 -0.16
C ARG A 199 -0.26 -17.48 -0.88
N GLU A 200 -1.11 -17.55 -1.89
CA GLU A 200 -1.26 -18.72 -2.76
C GLU A 200 -1.11 -18.38 -4.25
N GLY A 201 -1.40 -17.14 -4.62
CA GLY A 201 -1.41 -16.67 -6.01
C GLY A 201 -0.23 -15.77 -6.33
N GLN A 202 -0.46 -14.90 -7.31
CA GLN A 202 0.47 -13.84 -7.71
C GLN A 202 0.18 -12.57 -6.92
N ALA A 203 1.24 -11.89 -6.48
CA ALA A 203 1.13 -10.61 -5.81
C ALA A 203 2.27 -9.66 -6.15
N LEU A 204 1.92 -8.39 -6.29
CA LEU A 204 2.85 -7.28 -6.32
C LEU A 204 2.49 -6.26 -5.24
N LEU A 205 3.49 -5.86 -4.45
CA LEU A 205 3.45 -4.69 -3.60
C LEU A 205 4.55 -3.74 -4.04
N ARG A 206 4.20 -2.54 -4.49
CA ARG A 206 5.15 -1.46 -4.77
C ARG A 206 5.01 -0.38 -3.72
N VAL A 207 6.15 0.04 -3.16
CA VAL A 207 6.26 1.13 -2.20
C VAL A 207 7.30 2.09 -2.72
N GLY A 208 6.89 3.26 -3.20
CA GLY A 208 7.76 4.20 -3.90
C GLY A 208 7.36 5.65 -3.63
N ASP A 209 8.14 6.59 -4.15
CA ASP A 209 7.82 8.02 -4.15
C ASP A 209 7.45 8.58 -2.77
N GLY A 210 8.11 8.11 -1.70
CA GLY A 210 7.83 8.53 -0.32
C GLY A 210 6.61 7.88 0.35
N GLY A 211 5.92 6.94 -0.33
CA GLY A 211 4.84 6.15 0.26
C GLY A 211 5.35 5.23 1.39
N THR A 212 4.50 4.91 2.35
CA THR A 212 4.85 4.10 3.52
C THR A 212 3.89 2.92 3.72
N VAL A 213 4.44 1.73 3.99
CA VAL A 213 3.68 0.56 4.45
C VAL A 213 4.17 0.18 5.84
N THR A 214 3.26 0.10 6.82
CA THR A 214 3.59 -0.36 8.18
C THR A 214 2.98 -1.73 8.47
N VAL A 215 3.75 -2.61 9.11
CA VAL A 215 3.34 -3.98 9.42
C VAL A 215 3.61 -4.30 10.88
N GLY A 216 2.54 -4.51 11.63
CA GLY A 216 2.54 -4.90 13.04
C GLY A 216 2.15 -3.77 13.98
N ALA A 217 2.16 -4.08 15.27
CA ALA A 217 1.98 -3.07 16.30
C ALA A 217 3.19 -2.14 16.35
N GLN A 218 2.94 -0.84 16.49
CA GLN A 218 3.99 0.15 16.70
C GLN A 218 4.62 -0.06 18.09
N LEU A 219 5.94 -0.06 18.12
CA LEU A 219 6.77 -0.19 19.31
C LEU A 219 7.11 1.18 19.91
N GLY A 220 7.73 1.19 21.09
CA GLY A 220 8.02 2.42 21.82
C GLY A 220 9.03 3.36 21.15
N ASP A 221 9.78 2.87 20.15
CA ASP A 221 10.74 3.62 19.34
C ASP A 221 10.17 4.08 17.99
N GLY A 222 8.89 3.82 17.71
CA GLY A 222 8.21 4.16 16.46
C GLY A 222 8.32 3.10 15.35
N SER A 223 9.12 2.04 15.53
CA SER A 223 9.20 0.92 14.59
C SER A 223 8.00 -0.03 14.71
N HIS A 224 7.81 -0.94 13.75
CA HIS A 224 6.69 -1.90 13.78
C HIS A 224 7.15 -3.35 13.92
N GLY A 225 6.55 -4.08 14.86
CA GLY A 225 6.98 -5.45 15.24
C GLY A 225 6.46 -6.60 14.35
N GLY A 226 5.81 -6.30 13.22
CA GLY A 226 5.12 -7.30 12.40
C GLY A 226 6.01 -7.99 11.37
N THR A 227 5.44 -9.01 10.73
CA THR A 227 6.11 -9.77 9.67
C THR A 227 5.40 -9.58 8.33
N ALA A 228 6.17 -9.20 7.31
CA ALA A 228 5.78 -9.26 5.91
C ALA A 228 6.25 -10.60 5.31
N THR A 229 5.32 -11.51 5.01
CA THR A 229 5.62 -12.79 4.35
C THR A 229 5.46 -12.64 2.84
N VAL A 230 6.48 -13.02 2.07
CA VAL A 230 6.48 -12.94 0.60
C VAL A 230 6.48 -14.36 0.03
N ALA A 231 5.55 -14.66 -0.86
CA ALA A 231 5.35 -15.98 -1.46
C ALA A 231 5.16 -17.09 -0.40
N ASP A 232 4.08 -17.01 0.38
CA ASP A 232 3.83 -17.84 1.57
C ASP A 232 3.78 -19.35 1.24
N ARG A 233 2.91 -19.76 0.32
CA ARG A 233 2.71 -21.17 -0.04
C ARG A 233 3.48 -21.59 -1.29
N SER A 234 3.75 -22.88 -1.40
CA SER A 234 4.34 -23.48 -2.61
C SER A 234 3.50 -23.17 -3.85
N GLY A 235 4.16 -22.78 -4.95
CA GLY A 235 3.52 -22.38 -6.20
C GLY A 235 3.02 -20.93 -6.25
N SER A 236 3.05 -20.19 -5.13
CA SER A 236 2.74 -18.75 -5.12
C SER A 236 3.94 -17.93 -5.62
N ASN A 237 3.65 -16.74 -6.16
CA ASN A 237 4.66 -15.76 -6.57
C ASN A 237 4.38 -14.43 -5.87
N GLY A 238 5.31 -13.94 -5.06
CA GLY A 238 5.20 -12.66 -4.36
C GLY A 238 6.35 -11.75 -4.72
N THR A 239 6.06 -10.49 -5.06
CA THR A 239 7.08 -9.47 -5.28
C THR A 239 6.80 -8.25 -4.42
N VAL A 240 7.81 -7.82 -3.67
CA VAL A 240 7.85 -6.51 -3.00
C VAL A 240 8.88 -5.66 -3.73
N SER A 241 8.49 -4.47 -4.16
CA SER A 241 9.37 -3.50 -4.81
C SER A 241 9.43 -2.22 -3.97
N ILE A 242 10.67 -1.79 -3.68
CA ILE A 242 10.99 -0.49 -3.12
C ILE A 242 11.46 0.42 -4.26
N GLY A 243 10.70 1.48 -4.51
CA GLY A 243 10.85 2.34 -5.68
C GLY A 243 10.00 1.85 -6.87
N ALA A 244 10.64 1.65 -8.02
CA ALA A 244 10.01 1.24 -9.26
C ALA A 244 9.96 -0.29 -9.41
N ALA A 245 9.07 -0.79 -10.26
CA ALA A 245 9.07 -2.21 -10.62
C ALA A 245 10.34 -2.59 -11.40
N GLU A 246 10.62 -3.88 -11.48
CA GLU A 246 11.71 -4.38 -12.32
C GLU A 246 11.47 -4.04 -13.80
N GLY A 247 12.48 -3.51 -14.47
CA GLY A 247 12.43 -3.13 -15.89
C GLY A 247 12.00 -1.68 -16.13
N ASP A 248 11.41 -1.03 -15.13
CA ASP A 248 11.07 0.38 -15.17
C ASP A 248 12.25 1.26 -14.71
N ALA A 249 12.22 2.54 -15.09
CA ALA A 249 13.16 3.52 -14.59
C ALA A 249 12.98 3.72 -13.08
N ALA A 250 14.10 3.79 -12.36
CA ALA A 250 14.10 4.02 -10.91
C ALA A 250 13.34 5.30 -10.54
N VAL A 251 12.63 5.25 -9.40
CA VAL A 251 11.96 6.41 -8.78
C VAL A 251 12.38 6.55 -7.32
N ALA A 252 11.94 7.57 -6.59
CA ALA A 252 12.31 7.70 -5.18
C ALA A 252 11.81 6.48 -4.38
N ALA A 253 12.56 6.08 -3.34
CA ALA A 253 12.16 4.94 -2.54
C ALA A 253 10.88 5.24 -1.75
N GLY A 254 10.17 4.17 -1.39
CA GLY A 254 9.17 4.21 -0.33
C GLY A 254 9.65 3.43 0.88
N ARG A 255 8.94 3.52 2.01
CA ARG A 255 9.32 2.86 3.26
C ARG A 255 8.45 1.64 3.53
N LEU A 256 9.08 0.47 3.63
CA LEU A 256 8.47 -0.71 4.26
C LEU A 256 8.94 -0.80 5.71
N ASP A 257 8.08 -0.45 6.65
CA ASP A 257 8.32 -0.52 8.09
C ASP A 257 7.75 -1.82 8.65
N ALA A 258 8.60 -2.82 8.75
CA ALA A 258 8.31 -4.12 9.33
C ALA A 258 9.55 -4.62 10.06
N ALA A 259 9.39 -5.35 11.15
CA ALA A 259 10.51 -5.98 11.84
C ALA A 259 11.17 -7.06 10.96
N ARG A 260 10.37 -7.77 10.15
CA ARG A 260 10.84 -8.92 9.36
C ARG A 260 10.20 -8.96 7.99
N LEU A 261 11.02 -9.31 6.99
CA LEU A 261 10.58 -9.78 5.68
C LEU A 261 10.97 -11.26 5.55
N VAL A 262 9.98 -12.13 5.38
CA VAL A 262 10.18 -13.59 5.37
C VAL A 262 9.74 -14.15 4.03
N PHE A 263 10.66 -14.79 3.31
CA PHE A 263 10.31 -15.58 2.13
C PHE A 263 9.72 -16.92 2.56
N GLY A 264 8.51 -17.23 2.07
CA GLY A 264 7.80 -18.48 2.31
C GLY A 264 8.27 -19.63 1.42
N ALA A 265 7.36 -20.55 1.11
CA ALA A 265 7.64 -21.74 0.30
C ALA A 265 7.46 -21.52 -1.22
N GLY A 266 6.96 -20.35 -1.63
CA GLY A 266 6.78 -19.98 -3.04
C GLY A 266 8.00 -19.25 -3.63
N THR A 267 7.80 -18.60 -4.78
CA THR A 267 8.83 -17.79 -5.45
C THR A 267 8.71 -16.34 -4.99
N GLY A 268 9.50 -15.96 -3.99
CA GLY A 268 9.49 -14.60 -3.44
C GLY A 268 10.63 -13.73 -3.99
N THR A 269 10.31 -12.49 -4.35
CA THR A 269 11.29 -11.49 -4.81
C THR A 269 11.17 -10.18 -4.03
N LEU A 270 12.31 -9.63 -3.60
CA LEU A 270 12.44 -8.27 -3.10
C LEU A 270 13.27 -7.47 -4.09
N VAL A 271 12.73 -6.36 -4.60
CA VAL A 271 13.37 -5.50 -5.60
C VAL A 271 13.68 -4.15 -4.96
N PHE A 272 14.93 -3.71 -5.10
CA PHE A 272 15.36 -2.33 -4.87
C PHE A 272 15.64 -1.69 -6.23
N ASN A 273 14.78 -0.77 -6.65
CA ASN A 273 14.94 0.00 -7.88
C ASN A 273 14.56 1.44 -7.61
N HIS A 274 15.40 2.12 -6.84
CA HIS A 274 15.13 3.47 -6.38
C HIS A 274 16.25 4.45 -6.72
N THR A 275 16.00 5.75 -6.57
CA THR A 275 16.97 6.81 -6.85
C THR A 275 17.74 7.30 -5.63
N ASP A 276 17.31 6.92 -4.42
CA ASP A 276 17.91 7.40 -3.17
C ASP A 276 19.36 6.90 -3.00
N ASP A 277 20.21 7.74 -2.42
CA ASP A 277 21.66 7.49 -2.23
C ASP A 277 22.02 6.95 -0.83
N ASP A 278 21.05 6.90 0.09
CA ASP A 278 21.24 6.52 1.49
C ASP A 278 19.98 5.84 2.09
N TYR A 279 19.32 4.98 1.31
CA TYR A 279 18.10 4.32 1.75
C TYR A 279 18.39 3.23 2.81
N ASP A 280 17.82 3.37 4.00
CA ASP A 280 17.92 2.36 5.05
C ASP A 280 16.77 1.35 5.01
N PHE A 281 17.09 0.07 4.82
CA PHE A 281 16.14 -1.03 4.93
C PHE A 281 16.29 -1.76 6.27
N GLN A 282 15.29 -1.58 7.14
CA GLN A 282 15.34 -2.03 8.54
C GLN A 282 14.94 -3.50 8.73
N ALA A 283 14.07 -4.03 7.88
CA ALA A 283 13.48 -5.35 8.09
C ALA A 283 14.55 -6.46 7.99
N ALA A 284 14.60 -7.33 9.00
CA ALA A 284 15.44 -8.52 8.95
C ALA A 284 14.90 -9.50 7.90
N ILE A 285 15.77 -9.93 6.98
CA ILE A 285 15.37 -10.78 5.84
C ILE A 285 15.70 -12.25 6.15
N SER A 286 14.77 -13.15 5.86
CA SER A 286 14.98 -14.59 6.05
C SER A 286 14.23 -15.45 5.05
N GLY A 287 14.55 -16.74 5.00
CA GLY A 287 13.93 -17.70 4.08
C GLY A 287 14.71 -17.88 2.77
N ASN A 288 14.07 -18.51 1.78
CA ASN A 288 14.65 -18.75 0.48
C ASN A 288 13.89 -17.94 -0.58
N GLY A 289 14.47 -16.84 -1.01
CA GLY A 289 13.90 -15.97 -2.05
C GLY A 289 15.01 -15.26 -2.83
N THR A 290 14.62 -14.27 -3.62
CA THR A 290 15.56 -13.50 -4.43
C THR A 290 15.52 -12.03 -4.04
N ILE A 291 16.68 -11.45 -3.74
CA ILE A 291 16.87 -10.01 -3.60
C ILE A 291 17.47 -9.50 -4.91
N ARG A 292 16.90 -8.45 -5.49
CA ARG A 292 17.40 -7.82 -6.71
C ARG A 292 17.65 -6.35 -6.46
N HIS A 293 18.90 -5.93 -6.54
CA HIS A 293 19.30 -4.54 -6.39
C HIS A 293 19.68 -3.98 -7.76
N LEU A 294 18.87 -3.04 -8.26
CA LEU A 294 18.90 -2.55 -9.64
C LEU A 294 19.40 -1.11 -9.75
N ALA A 295 19.10 -0.27 -8.76
CA ALA A 295 19.47 1.16 -8.74
C ALA A 295 19.43 1.70 -7.31
N GLY A 296 20.02 2.89 -7.11
CA GLY A 296 20.08 3.57 -5.81
C GLY A 296 21.18 3.01 -4.91
N THR A 297 21.21 3.44 -3.65
CA THR A 297 22.05 2.84 -2.62
C THR A 297 21.19 2.46 -1.42
N THR A 298 21.12 1.16 -1.12
CA THR A 298 20.41 0.61 0.03
C THR A 298 21.40 0.13 1.09
N THR A 299 21.19 0.51 2.35
CA THR A 299 21.86 -0.07 3.52
C THR A 299 20.92 -1.02 4.25
N LEU A 300 21.30 -2.29 4.40
CA LEU A 300 20.57 -3.22 5.26
C LEU A 300 21.02 -3.05 6.71
N LEU A 301 20.06 -2.81 7.60
CA LEU A 301 20.30 -2.63 9.03
C LEU A 301 19.99 -3.89 9.85
N GLY A 302 19.06 -4.72 9.38
CA GLY A 302 18.61 -5.91 10.09
C GLY A 302 19.55 -7.12 9.97
N ASP A 303 19.56 -7.98 11.00
CA ASP A 303 20.22 -9.29 10.93
C ASP A 303 19.49 -10.22 9.96
N SER A 304 20.06 -10.37 8.77
CA SER A 304 19.56 -11.24 7.69
C SER A 304 20.42 -12.51 7.54
N SER A 305 21.06 -12.98 8.62
CA SER A 305 21.84 -14.23 8.63
C SER A 305 21.00 -15.47 8.30
N ALA A 306 19.70 -15.42 8.58
CA ALA A 306 18.74 -16.48 8.26
C ALA A 306 18.25 -16.44 6.79
N PHE A 307 18.68 -15.47 5.99
CA PHE A 307 18.45 -15.48 4.55
C PHE A 307 19.33 -16.57 3.91
N SER A 308 18.71 -17.38 3.06
CA SER A 308 19.35 -18.54 2.43
C SER A 308 19.19 -18.55 0.91
N GLY A 309 18.58 -17.50 0.36
CA GLY A 309 18.32 -17.33 -1.07
C GLY A 309 19.49 -16.73 -1.83
N THR A 310 19.17 -15.99 -2.88
CA THR A 310 20.14 -15.33 -3.76
C THR A 310 19.95 -13.82 -3.73
N THR A 311 21.05 -13.09 -3.72
CA THR A 311 21.08 -11.63 -3.85
C THR A 311 21.82 -11.28 -5.14
N ALA A 312 21.14 -10.65 -6.09
CA ALA A 312 21.73 -10.13 -7.31
C ALA A 312 21.86 -8.61 -7.21
N VAL A 313 23.09 -8.10 -7.23
CA VAL A 313 23.38 -6.67 -7.27
C VAL A 313 23.85 -6.33 -8.68
N THR A 314 22.93 -5.85 -9.51
CA THR A 314 23.19 -5.56 -10.93
C THR A 314 23.35 -4.08 -11.24
N GLY A 315 23.01 -3.20 -10.29
CA GLY A 315 23.20 -1.76 -10.38
C GLY A 315 23.00 -1.10 -9.02
N GLY A 316 23.52 0.12 -8.86
CA GLY A 316 23.52 0.82 -7.58
C GLY A 316 24.44 0.18 -6.53
N GLY A 317 24.20 0.48 -5.25
CA GLY A 317 24.99 -0.02 -4.12
C GLY A 317 24.16 -0.74 -3.06
N LEU A 318 24.56 -1.96 -2.69
CA LEU A 318 24.04 -2.66 -1.51
C LEU A 318 25.09 -2.62 -0.38
N MET A 319 24.77 -1.91 0.69
CA MET A 319 25.59 -1.75 1.88
C MET A 319 25.06 -2.59 3.05
N LEU A 320 25.94 -3.05 3.93
CA LEU A 320 25.56 -3.55 5.26
C LEU A 320 26.07 -2.61 6.33
N ALA A 321 25.20 -2.25 7.28
CA ALA A 321 25.60 -1.53 8.47
C ALA A 321 26.49 -2.36 9.41
N ASP A 322 27.12 -1.71 10.38
CA ASP A 322 27.91 -2.39 11.40
C ASP A 322 27.05 -3.39 12.19
N GLY A 323 27.59 -4.60 12.37
CA GLY A 323 26.86 -5.71 12.99
C GLY A 323 25.74 -6.34 12.15
N ALA A 324 25.36 -5.76 11.00
CA ALA A 324 24.38 -6.37 10.10
C ALA A 324 25.00 -7.56 9.33
N LEU A 325 24.18 -8.58 9.08
CA LEU A 325 24.57 -9.77 8.33
C LEU A 325 23.62 -10.00 7.17
N LEU A 326 24.14 -10.48 6.05
CA LEU A 326 23.34 -10.98 4.94
C LEU A 326 23.80 -12.39 4.56
N GLY A 327 22.93 -13.38 4.78
CA GLY A 327 23.17 -14.75 4.34
C GLY A 327 22.93 -14.96 2.84
N GLY A 328 22.79 -16.21 2.44
CA GLY A 328 22.55 -16.57 1.05
C GLY A 328 23.78 -16.46 0.14
N ALA A 329 23.58 -16.73 -1.15
CA ALA A 329 24.58 -16.48 -2.17
C ALA A 329 24.41 -15.06 -2.73
N ILE A 330 25.52 -14.39 -3.05
CA ILE A 330 25.50 -13.01 -3.55
C ILE A 330 26.25 -12.96 -4.87
N ASP A 331 25.62 -12.39 -5.90
CA ASP A 331 26.21 -12.18 -7.21
C ASP A 331 26.19 -10.68 -7.54
N VAL A 332 27.37 -10.09 -7.76
CA VAL A 332 27.54 -8.66 -8.06
C VAL A 332 28.01 -8.52 -9.50
N SER A 333 27.31 -7.75 -10.32
CA SER A 333 27.63 -7.58 -11.74
C SER A 333 27.07 -6.25 -12.28
N GLY A 334 27.31 -5.93 -13.54
CA GLY A 334 26.55 -4.88 -14.25
C GLY A 334 26.72 -3.45 -13.75
N GLY A 335 27.76 -3.17 -12.96
CA GLY A 335 27.96 -1.89 -12.28
C GLY A 335 27.49 -1.86 -10.82
N GLY A 336 26.97 -2.98 -10.31
CA GLY A 336 26.60 -3.14 -8.91
C GLY A 336 27.79 -3.00 -7.96
N LEU A 337 27.54 -2.38 -6.82
CA LEU A 337 28.48 -2.18 -5.72
C LEU A 337 28.00 -2.94 -4.48
N LEU A 338 28.86 -3.75 -3.89
CA LEU A 338 28.63 -4.40 -2.60
C LEU A 338 29.62 -3.86 -1.57
N GLY A 339 29.15 -3.39 -0.41
CA GLY A 339 30.04 -2.77 0.57
C GLY A 339 29.46 -2.55 1.97
N GLY A 340 30.10 -1.67 2.74
CA GLY A 340 29.72 -1.40 4.13
C GLY A 340 30.60 -2.14 5.15
N THR A 341 30.18 -2.13 6.41
CA THR A 341 30.94 -2.60 7.58
C THR A 341 30.41 -3.89 8.18
N GLY A 342 29.28 -4.41 7.67
CA GLY A 342 28.69 -5.68 8.09
C GLY A 342 29.35 -6.92 7.48
N THR A 343 28.72 -8.08 7.68
CA THR A 343 29.21 -9.38 7.19
C THR A 343 28.38 -9.90 6.03
N PHE A 344 29.04 -10.13 4.89
CA PHE A 344 28.45 -10.76 3.71
C PHE A 344 28.69 -12.27 3.68
N GLY A 345 27.63 -13.01 3.34
CA GLY A 345 27.67 -14.45 3.19
C GLY A 345 27.66 -15.19 4.53
N THR A 346 27.20 -16.43 4.48
CA THR A 346 27.32 -17.40 5.57
C THR A 346 28.28 -18.51 5.17
N ALA A 347 28.86 -19.22 6.15
CA ALA A 347 29.81 -20.30 5.89
C ALA A 347 29.21 -21.32 4.89
N GLY A 348 29.93 -21.60 3.81
CA GLY A 348 29.48 -22.48 2.74
C GLY A 348 28.63 -21.82 1.65
N ARG A 349 28.48 -20.48 1.65
CA ARG A 349 27.88 -19.70 0.56
C ARG A 349 28.92 -18.85 -0.15
N THR A 350 28.63 -18.52 -1.41
CA THR A 350 29.53 -17.81 -2.31
C THR A 350 29.13 -16.35 -2.47
N VAL A 351 30.13 -15.47 -2.46
CA VAL A 351 30.02 -14.12 -2.98
C VAL A 351 30.80 -14.08 -4.30
N THR A 352 30.09 -13.89 -5.41
CA THR A 352 30.66 -13.83 -6.75
C THR A 352 30.70 -12.39 -7.23
N ILE A 353 31.89 -11.89 -7.58
CA ILE A 353 32.03 -10.61 -8.26
C ILE A 353 32.24 -10.90 -9.76
N GLY A 354 31.18 -10.70 -10.52
CA GLY A 354 31.17 -10.85 -11.98
C GLY A 354 31.64 -9.59 -12.72
N SER A 355 31.52 -9.62 -14.05
CA SER A 355 31.93 -8.50 -14.90
C SER A 355 31.23 -7.20 -14.51
N GLY A 356 32.01 -6.14 -14.31
CA GLY A 356 31.53 -4.82 -13.91
C GLY A 356 31.04 -4.70 -12.46
N GLY A 357 31.06 -5.78 -11.68
CA GLY A 357 30.74 -5.73 -10.25
C GLY A 357 31.91 -5.17 -9.43
N THR A 358 31.59 -4.48 -8.34
CA THR A 358 32.59 -3.94 -7.40
C THR A 358 32.31 -4.43 -5.98
N LEU A 359 33.36 -4.90 -5.31
CA LEU A 359 33.36 -5.13 -3.86
C LEU A 359 34.17 -4.03 -3.19
N ALA A 360 33.53 -3.24 -2.33
CA ALA A 360 34.14 -2.17 -1.56
C ALA A 360 33.98 -2.46 -0.06
N PRO A 361 34.84 -3.33 0.51
CA PRO A 361 34.79 -3.60 1.94
C PRO A 361 35.08 -2.29 2.70
N GLY A 362 34.32 -2.05 3.78
CA GLY A 362 34.48 -0.86 4.62
C GLY A 362 35.90 -0.69 5.15
N PHE A 363 36.21 0.51 5.68
CA PHE A 363 37.55 0.89 6.15
C PHE A 363 38.25 -0.27 6.86
N SER A 364 39.31 -0.79 6.24
CA SER A 364 40.26 -1.69 6.89
C SER A 364 41.20 -0.82 7.72
N PRO A 365 41.10 -0.80 9.07
CA PRO A 365 42.19 -0.29 9.87
C PRO A 365 43.34 -1.28 9.67
N GLY A 366 44.28 -0.94 8.78
CA GLY A 366 45.47 -1.76 8.54
C GLY A 366 46.14 -2.08 9.87
N THR A 367 46.23 -3.36 10.19
CA THR A 367 47.01 -3.87 11.33
C THR A 367 48.47 -4.03 10.94
#